data_AF-A0A2M8M0W4-F1
#
_entry.id   AF-A0A2M8M0W4-F1
#
_cell.length_a   1.000
_cell.length_b   1.000
_cell.length_c   1.000
_cell.angle_alpha   90.00
_cell.angle_beta   90.00
_cell.angle_gamma   90.00
#
_symmetry.space_group_name_H-M   'P 1'
#
loop_
_entity.id
_entity.type
_entity.pdbx_description
1 polymer ?
#
loop_
_entity_poly.entity_id
_entity_poly.type
_entity_poly.pdbx_seq_one_letter_code
_entity_poly.pdbx_strand_id
1 'polypeptide(L)'
;MSATAPLRGAPAAGPPAHPARSSAAPVRRPALDWRLRFTTLCLIWGFSFLLIKVGTQGYAPLQVTLGRMVFGTAVLGAVLLLRRERLPRGARTWGHLTVAAFLLNALPFTLFAYAELTVSSTLAGICNATTPLWSMLLSLAALSDDRPTRRGVAGLGIGFAGVLIVLGAWRSLTGQGIGHDATGTVLALVASASYAVGWAYVRRTLANTGGSNLAMSASQLLLGTAQLAVVTPLFTSFPTAFPVGPLLAVAALGVLGTGVAFLLQYGLVAEIGPTRATLVTYFIPVIATAAGVALLGERLTWNTPVGALVVLAGAALTQGGARRAGRRARTWPALRPARRAPLRLPGSGPQP
;
A
#
# COMPACT_ATOMS: atom_id res chain seq x y z
N MET A 1 0.21 60.63 -71.70
CA MET A 1 0.39 59.32 -72.37
C MET A 1 1.60 58.67 -71.70
N SER A 2 1.36 57.84 -70.68
CA SER A 2 1.58 56.37 -70.72
C SER A 2 3.06 56.04 -71.03
N ALA A 3 3.84 55.40 -70.15
CA ALA A 3 3.54 54.08 -69.62
C ALA A 3 4.24 53.77 -68.29
N THR A 4 3.49 53.06 -67.47
CA THR A 4 3.82 52.38 -66.23
C THR A 4 4.78 51.20 -66.46
N ALA A 5 5.78 51.08 -65.59
CA ALA A 5 6.69 49.93 -65.53
C ALA A 5 6.00 48.70 -64.90
N PRO A 6 6.23 47.46 -65.39
CA PRO A 6 5.70 46.26 -64.77
C PRO A 6 6.59 45.82 -63.59
N LEU A 7 5.96 45.62 -62.43
CA LEU A 7 6.56 45.00 -61.25
C LEU A 7 6.86 43.51 -61.53
N ARG A 8 8.11 43.11 -61.30
CA ARG A 8 8.55 41.70 -61.32
C ARG A 8 7.82 40.93 -60.22
N GLY A 9 7.15 39.83 -60.59
CA GLY A 9 6.51 38.91 -59.67
C GLY A 9 7.52 38.23 -58.73
N ALA A 10 7.23 38.25 -57.44
CA ALA A 10 7.93 37.45 -56.45
C ALA A 10 7.60 35.95 -56.64
N PRO A 11 8.55 35.03 -56.44
CA PRO A 11 8.27 33.61 -56.50
C PRO A 11 7.34 33.21 -55.35
N ALA A 12 6.26 32.48 -55.68
CA ALA A 12 5.31 31.95 -54.71
C ALA A 12 6.05 31.03 -53.71
N ALA A 13 5.95 31.36 -52.42
CA ALA A 13 6.46 30.53 -51.35
C ALA A 13 5.68 29.19 -51.34
N GLY A 14 6.37 28.09 -51.59
CA GLY A 14 5.83 26.75 -51.43
C GLY A 14 5.40 26.49 -49.97
N PRO A 15 4.41 25.62 -49.73
CA PRO A 15 3.92 25.35 -48.38
C PRO A 15 5.04 24.76 -47.50
N PRO A 16 5.08 25.11 -46.20
CA PRO A 16 6.13 24.64 -45.30
C PRO A 16 6.10 23.11 -45.18
N ALA A 17 7.23 22.48 -45.45
CA ALA A 17 7.41 21.04 -45.27
C ALA A 17 7.15 20.68 -43.79
N HIS A 18 6.12 19.86 -43.54
CA HIS A 18 5.87 19.30 -42.23
C HIS A 18 7.05 18.41 -41.82
N PRO A 19 7.66 18.61 -40.64
CA PRO A 19 8.70 17.70 -40.17
C PRO A 19 8.08 16.31 -40.00
N ALA A 20 8.67 15.33 -40.68
CA ALA A 20 8.29 13.92 -40.60
C ALA A 20 8.27 13.50 -39.12
N ARG A 21 7.08 13.20 -38.60
CA ARG A 21 6.94 12.62 -37.26
C ARG A 21 7.61 11.25 -37.32
N SER A 22 8.80 11.14 -36.76
CA SER A 22 9.41 9.85 -36.44
C SER A 22 8.45 9.13 -35.49
N SER A 23 7.64 8.23 -36.06
CA SER A 23 6.84 7.27 -35.31
C SER A 23 7.81 6.25 -34.74
N ALA A 24 8.43 6.59 -33.61
CA ALA A 24 9.15 5.62 -32.81
C ALA A 24 8.13 4.56 -32.39
N ALA A 25 8.19 3.39 -33.03
CA ALA A 25 7.36 2.25 -32.68
C ALA A 25 7.50 2.01 -31.16
N PRO A 26 6.39 1.88 -30.40
CA PRO A 26 6.49 1.60 -28.98
C PRO A 26 7.20 0.26 -28.82
N VAL A 27 8.39 0.29 -28.22
CA VAL A 27 9.14 -0.91 -27.86
C VAL A 27 8.26 -1.71 -26.92
N ARG A 28 7.56 -2.73 -27.46
CA ARG A 28 6.82 -3.71 -26.68
C ARG A 28 7.82 -4.57 -25.94
N ARG A 29 8.25 -4.11 -24.76
CA ARG A 29 8.85 -5.02 -23.78
C ARG A 29 7.76 -6.03 -23.42
N PRO A 30 8.05 -7.35 -23.36
CA PRO A 30 7.12 -8.30 -22.78
C PRO A 30 7.07 -7.98 -21.29
N ALA A 31 6.22 -7.01 -20.93
CA ALA A 31 5.86 -6.79 -19.55
C ALA A 31 5.17 -8.07 -19.11
N LEU A 32 5.79 -8.78 -18.16
CA LEU A 32 5.13 -9.82 -17.38
C LEU A 32 3.70 -9.35 -17.12
N ASP A 33 2.70 -10.06 -17.67
CA ASP A 33 1.31 -9.61 -17.68
C ASP A 33 0.95 -9.14 -16.26
N TRP A 34 0.31 -7.98 -16.13
CA TRP A 34 -0.09 -7.43 -14.84
C TRP A 34 -0.85 -8.47 -14.00
N ARG A 35 -1.55 -9.40 -14.66
CA ARG A 35 -2.23 -10.55 -14.03
C ARG A 35 -1.26 -11.48 -13.31
N LEU A 36 -0.13 -11.81 -13.94
CA LEU A 36 0.89 -12.66 -13.32
C LEU A 36 1.55 -11.92 -12.15
N ARG A 37 1.88 -10.63 -12.30
CA ARG A 37 2.40 -9.81 -11.19
C ARG A 37 1.40 -9.74 -10.02
N PHE A 38 0.13 -9.55 -10.33
CA PHE A 38 -0.96 -9.52 -9.35
C PHE A 38 -1.05 -10.85 -8.60
N THR A 39 -1.11 -11.97 -9.31
CA THR A 39 -1.19 -13.31 -8.72
C THR A 39 0.04 -13.63 -7.88
N THR A 40 1.24 -13.34 -8.38
CA THR A 40 2.48 -13.53 -7.62
C THR A 40 2.47 -12.71 -6.33
N LEU A 41 2.00 -11.46 -6.38
CA LEU A 41 1.93 -10.61 -5.19
C LEU A 41 0.89 -11.11 -4.18
N CYS A 42 -0.28 -11.58 -4.64
CA CYS A 42 -1.27 -12.23 -3.79
C CYS A 42 -0.68 -13.43 -3.06
N LEU A 43 0.06 -14.28 -3.78
CA LEU A 43 0.73 -15.44 -3.20
C LEU A 43 1.76 -15.00 -2.15
N ILE A 44 2.68 -14.12 -2.51
CA ILE A 44 3.75 -13.66 -1.61
C ILE A 44 3.19 -13.08 -0.30
N TRP A 45 2.19 -12.20 -0.37
CA TRP A 45 1.59 -11.61 0.84
C TRP A 45 0.68 -12.57 1.60
N GLY A 46 -0.01 -13.50 0.91
CA GLY A 46 -0.78 -14.55 1.56
C GLY A 46 0.10 -15.52 2.36
N PHE A 47 1.22 -15.95 1.80
CA PHE A 47 2.18 -16.82 2.48
C PHE A 47 2.96 -16.14 3.60
N SER A 48 2.90 -14.81 3.71
CA SER A 48 3.66 -14.07 4.73
C SER A 48 3.32 -14.51 6.16
N PHE A 49 2.04 -14.76 6.47
CA PHE A 49 1.63 -15.23 7.81
C PHE A 49 2.13 -16.64 8.10
N LEU A 50 2.13 -17.55 7.11
CA LEU A 50 2.76 -18.86 7.27
C LEU A 50 4.26 -18.72 7.57
N LEU A 51 4.96 -17.85 6.84
CA LEU A 51 6.40 -17.64 7.04
C LEU A 51 6.72 -16.99 8.39
N ILE A 52 5.84 -16.10 8.89
CA ILE A 52 5.93 -15.57 10.25
C ILE A 52 5.82 -16.72 11.25
N LYS A 53 4.79 -17.57 11.13
CA LYS A 53 4.56 -18.73 12.01
C LYS A 53 5.73 -19.70 12.05
N VAL A 54 6.34 -19.98 10.90
CA VAL A 54 7.55 -20.83 10.83
C VAL A 54 8.76 -20.09 11.42
N GLY A 55 8.90 -18.79 11.18
CA GLY A 55 9.96 -17.97 11.77
C GLY A 55 9.93 -17.94 13.30
N THR A 56 8.73 -17.83 13.89
CA THR A 56 8.54 -17.77 15.35
C THR A 56 8.80 -19.11 16.06
N GLN A 57 8.98 -20.21 15.32
CA GLN A 57 9.43 -21.49 15.90
C GLN A 57 10.91 -21.47 16.31
N GLY A 58 11.73 -20.63 15.67
CA GLY A 58 13.17 -20.55 15.93
C GLY A 58 13.65 -19.21 16.48
N TYR A 59 12.84 -18.16 16.37
CA TYR A 59 13.23 -16.79 16.72
C TYR A 59 12.12 -16.08 17.49
N ALA A 60 12.51 -15.16 18.36
CA ALA A 60 11.55 -14.27 19.02
C ALA A 60 10.83 -13.36 17.99
N PRO A 61 9.60 -12.90 18.27
CA PRO A 61 8.83 -12.05 17.35
C PRO A 61 9.58 -10.80 16.84
N LEU A 62 10.33 -10.13 17.73
CA LEU A 62 11.15 -8.97 17.36
C LEU A 62 12.30 -9.35 16.42
N GLN A 63 12.93 -10.52 16.64
CA GLN A 63 13.98 -11.03 15.75
C GLN A 63 13.44 -11.41 14.37
N VAL A 64 12.27 -12.05 14.30
CA VAL A 64 11.57 -12.35 13.03
C VAL A 64 11.30 -11.05 12.26
N THR A 65 10.80 -10.04 12.97
CA THR A 65 10.46 -8.74 12.38
C THR A 65 11.69 -7.97 11.93
N LEU A 66 12.75 -7.95 12.74
CA LEU A 66 14.04 -7.37 12.39
C LEU A 66 14.63 -8.07 11.17
N GLY A 67 14.65 -9.41 11.15
CA GLY A 67 15.16 -10.20 10.02
C GLY A 67 14.41 -9.89 8.73
N ARG A 68 13.08 -9.90 8.76
CA ARG A 68 12.22 -9.48 7.63
C ARG A 68 12.63 -8.11 7.10
N MET A 69 12.84 -7.16 8.00
CA MET A 69 13.18 -5.78 7.67
C MET A 69 14.58 -5.65 7.11
N VAL A 70 15.58 -6.32 7.69
CA VAL A 70 16.95 -6.37 7.18
C VAL A 70 17.00 -6.92 5.75
N PHE A 71 16.41 -8.09 5.51
CA PHE A 71 16.39 -8.70 4.18
C PHE A 71 15.60 -7.87 3.16
N GLY A 72 14.47 -7.28 3.57
CA GLY A 72 13.69 -6.38 2.71
C GLY A 72 14.46 -5.08 2.36
N THR A 73 15.11 -4.46 3.34
CA THR A 73 15.96 -3.28 3.14
C THR A 73 17.14 -3.61 2.24
N ALA A 74 17.76 -4.78 2.39
CA ALA A 74 18.89 -5.19 1.55
C ALA A 74 18.47 -5.28 0.06
N VAL A 75 17.31 -5.88 -0.24
CA VAL A 75 16.79 -5.97 -1.60
C VAL A 75 16.49 -4.60 -2.19
N LEU A 76 15.71 -3.76 -1.49
CA LEU A 76 15.37 -2.43 -2.01
C LEU A 76 16.60 -1.51 -2.09
N GLY A 77 17.52 -1.62 -1.13
CA GLY A 77 18.80 -0.91 -1.13
C GLY A 77 19.66 -1.30 -2.32
N ALA A 78 19.78 -2.60 -2.62
CA ALA A 78 20.49 -3.07 -3.81
C ALA A 78 19.85 -2.52 -5.10
N VAL A 79 18.53 -2.57 -5.23
CA VAL A 79 17.84 -2.03 -6.42
C VAL A 79 18.00 -0.52 -6.52
N LEU A 80 17.96 0.20 -5.41
CA LEU A 80 18.19 1.65 -5.37
C LEU A 80 19.60 2.00 -5.86
N LEU A 81 20.61 1.26 -5.39
CA LEU A 81 22.01 1.43 -5.80
C LEU A 81 22.18 1.12 -7.30
N LEU A 82 21.60 0.02 -7.78
CA LEU A 82 21.67 -0.38 -9.20
C LEU A 82 20.99 0.65 -10.11
N ARG A 83 19.86 1.22 -9.69
CA ARG A 83 19.14 2.26 -10.44
C ARG A 83 19.72 3.66 -10.26
N ARG A 84 20.70 3.82 -9.36
CA ARG A 84 21.33 5.11 -9.02
C ARG A 84 20.32 6.19 -8.65
N GLU A 85 19.22 5.78 -8.03
CA GLU A 85 18.18 6.70 -7.57
C GLU A 85 18.62 7.37 -6.27
N ARG A 86 18.37 8.68 -6.16
CA ARG A 86 18.80 9.46 -5.00
C ARG A 86 17.78 9.34 -3.88
N LEU A 87 18.27 9.20 -2.66
CA LEU A 87 17.45 9.22 -1.45
C LEU A 87 16.75 10.59 -1.29
N PRO A 88 15.59 10.62 -0.60
CA PRO A 88 14.90 11.85 -0.24
C PRO A 88 15.82 12.84 0.46
N ARG A 89 15.65 14.13 0.12
CA ARG A 89 16.33 15.23 0.81
C ARG A 89 15.40 15.88 1.84
N GLY A 90 16.03 16.48 2.85
CA GLY A 90 15.37 17.32 3.86
C GLY A 90 14.96 16.55 5.11
N ALA A 91 15.34 17.09 6.27
CA ALA A 91 15.07 16.50 7.58
C ALA A 91 13.57 16.26 7.84
N ARG A 92 12.70 17.13 7.32
CA ARG A 92 11.25 16.99 7.42
C ARG A 92 10.74 15.70 6.75
N THR A 93 11.23 15.39 5.54
CA THR A 93 10.86 14.15 4.83
C THR A 93 11.30 12.93 5.62
N TRP A 94 12.52 12.95 6.16
CA TRP A 94 13.04 11.88 7.00
C TRP A 94 12.23 11.71 8.29
N GLY A 95 11.85 12.80 8.96
CA GLY A 95 10.97 12.75 10.13
C GLY A 95 9.60 12.11 9.83
N HIS A 96 8.96 12.48 8.71
CA HIS A 96 7.71 11.85 8.29
C HIS A 96 7.88 10.39 7.86
N LEU A 97 9.00 10.04 7.22
CA LEU A 97 9.34 8.66 6.87
C LEU A 97 9.61 7.81 8.11
N THR A 98 10.15 8.37 9.19
CA THR A 98 10.35 7.67 10.47
C THR A 98 9.00 7.27 11.07
N VAL A 99 8.02 8.18 11.06
CA VAL A 99 6.65 7.88 11.52
C VAL A 99 5.97 6.87 10.60
N ALA A 100 6.12 7.01 9.28
CA ALA A 100 5.59 6.06 8.31
C ALA A 100 6.20 4.66 8.49
N ALA A 101 7.52 4.58 8.72
CA ALA A 101 8.22 3.33 8.97
C ALA A 101 7.73 2.62 10.23
N PHE A 102 7.47 3.40 11.29
CA PHE A 102 6.90 2.86 12.52
C PHE A 102 5.49 2.29 12.28
N LEU A 103 4.58 3.10 11.72
CA LEU A 103 3.16 2.74 11.57
C LEU A 103 2.89 1.70 10.48
N LEU A 104 3.70 1.64 9.43
CA LEU A 104 3.48 0.77 8.28
C LEU A 104 4.43 -0.43 8.21
N ASN A 105 5.47 -0.50 9.05
CA ASN A 105 6.38 -1.63 9.06
C ASN A 105 6.67 -2.12 10.49
N ALA A 106 7.40 -1.34 11.29
CA ALA A 106 7.95 -1.83 12.55
C ALA A 106 6.86 -2.28 13.54
N LEU A 107 5.85 -1.44 13.76
CA LEU A 107 4.72 -1.74 14.64
C LEU A 107 3.88 -2.91 14.11
N PRO A 108 3.27 -2.85 12.91
CA PRO A 108 2.38 -3.92 12.47
C PRO A 108 3.09 -5.26 12.29
N PHE A 109 4.32 -5.30 11.76
CA PHE A 109 5.03 -6.57 11.58
C PHE A 109 5.37 -7.22 12.93
N THR A 110 5.76 -6.42 13.92
CA THR A 110 6.01 -6.89 15.29
C THR A 110 4.73 -7.42 15.91
N LEU A 111 3.63 -6.66 15.82
CA LEU A 111 2.35 -7.06 16.38
C LEU A 111 1.80 -8.34 15.75
N PHE A 112 1.96 -8.55 14.44
CA PHE A 112 1.59 -9.83 13.81
C PHE A 112 2.49 -10.97 14.27
N ALA A 113 3.79 -10.76 14.40
CA ALA A 113 4.70 -11.79 14.92
C ALA A 113 4.36 -12.19 16.37
N TYR A 114 3.97 -11.25 17.23
CA TYR A 114 3.48 -11.55 18.58
C TYR A 114 2.08 -12.18 18.56
N ALA A 115 1.18 -11.70 17.70
CA ALA A 115 -0.16 -12.26 17.56
C ALA A 115 -0.06 -13.76 17.27
N GLU A 116 0.76 -14.14 16.30
CA GLU A 116 0.94 -15.53 15.87
C GLU A 116 1.61 -16.44 16.91
N LEU A 117 2.03 -15.95 18.07
CA LEU A 117 2.36 -16.82 19.20
C LEU A 117 1.12 -17.51 19.79
N THR A 118 -0.04 -16.87 19.66
CA THR A 118 -1.31 -17.35 20.23
C THR A 118 -2.36 -17.65 19.15
N VAL A 119 -2.37 -16.91 18.05
CA VAL A 119 -3.31 -17.15 16.95
C VAL A 119 -2.71 -17.94 15.79
N SER A 120 -3.57 -18.54 14.98
CA SER A 120 -3.18 -19.19 13.73
C SER A 120 -2.77 -18.18 12.66
N SER A 121 -1.95 -18.62 11.70
CA SER A 121 -1.57 -17.82 10.53
C SER A 121 -2.80 -17.46 9.68
N THR A 122 -3.76 -18.38 9.60
CA THR A 122 -5.10 -18.13 9.02
C THR A 122 -5.80 -16.94 9.67
N LEU A 123 -5.89 -16.93 11.01
CA LEU A 123 -6.56 -15.87 11.76
C LEU A 123 -5.83 -14.53 11.64
N ALA A 124 -4.50 -14.53 11.69
CA ALA A 124 -3.68 -13.33 11.45
C ALA A 124 -3.94 -12.73 10.07
N GLY A 125 -4.00 -13.56 9.02
CA GLY A 125 -4.34 -13.13 7.65
C GLY A 125 -5.74 -12.52 7.52
N ILE A 126 -6.73 -13.08 8.21
CA ILE A 126 -8.10 -12.53 8.25
C ILE A 126 -8.14 -11.19 8.97
N CYS A 127 -7.45 -11.07 10.11
CA CYS A 127 -7.36 -9.81 10.83
C CYS A 127 -6.75 -8.72 9.95
N ASN A 128 -5.68 -9.03 9.21
CA ASN A 128 -5.06 -8.09 8.27
C ASN A 128 -6.03 -7.57 7.18
N ALA A 129 -6.98 -8.41 6.74
CA ALA A 129 -7.99 -8.00 5.77
C ALA A 129 -9.00 -6.96 6.32
N THR A 130 -8.96 -6.65 7.61
CA THR A 130 -9.80 -5.63 8.25
C THR A 130 -9.28 -4.20 8.09
N THR A 131 -8.06 -3.98 7.58
CA THR A 131 -7.49 -2.62 7.38
C THR A 131 -8.42 -1.63 6.66
N PRO A 132 -9.19 -2.01 5.62
CA PRO A 132 -10.17 -1.12 4.99
C PRO A 132 -11.30 -0.65 5.93
N LEU A 133 -11.70 -1.48 6.90
CA LEU A 133 -12.70 -1.14 7.91
C LEU A 133 -12.16 -0.05 8.84
N TRP A 134 -10.91 -0.21 9.32
CA TRP A 134 -10.23 0.80 10.13
C TRP A 134 -10.03 2.13 9.38
N SER A 135 -9.75 2.05 8.08
CA SER A 135 -9.64 3.24 7.22
C SER A 135 -10.97 3.98 7.09
N MET A 136 -12.09 3.26 6.96
CA MET A 136 -13.43 3.83 6.96
C MET A 136 -13.77 4.46 8.32
N LEU A 137 -13.46 3.77 9.42
CA LEU A 137 -13.68 4.27 10.78
C LEU A 137 -12.90 5.57 11.04
N LEU A 138 -11.63 5.62 10.61
CA LEU A 138 -10.81 6.84 10.71
C LEU A 138 -11.39 7.98 9.87
N SER A 139 -11.91 7.68 8.67
CA SER A 139 -12.57 8.68 7.82
C SER A 139 -13.84 9.26 8.46
N LEU A 140 -14.62 8.42 9.16
CA LEU A 140 -15.80 8.83 9.94
C LEU A 140 -15.40 9.73 11.13
N ALA A 141 -14.41 9.30 11.91
CA ALA A 141 -13.99 9.99 13.12
C ALA A 141 -13.30 11.34 12.83
N ALA A 142 -12.54 11.43 11.73
CA ALA A 142 -11.80 12.63 11.38
C ALA A 142 -12.64 13.72 10.67
N LEU A 143 -13.98 13.59 10.62
CA LEU A 143 -14.93 14.52 9.98
C LEU A 143 -14.44 15.04 8.61
N SER A 144 -13.81 14.17 7.82
CA SER A 144 -13.28 14.58 6.52
C SER A 144 -14.43 14.92 5.57
N ASP A 145 -14.28 15.96 4.74
CA ASP A 145 -15.32 16.46 3.81
C ASP A 145 -15.93 15.38 2.88
N ASP A 146 -15.25 14.26 2.71
CA ASP A 146 -15.76 13.05 2.08
C ASP A 146 -16.72 12.31 3.03
N ARG A 147 -17.97 12.80 3.14
CA ARG A 147 -19.01 12.12 3.92
C ARG A 147 -19.14 10.64 3.50
N PRO A 148 -18.97 9.69 4.43
CA PRO A 148 -19.01 8.27 4.11
C PRO A 148 -20.38 7.88 3.57
N THR A 149 -20.38 7.18 2.44
CA THR A 149 -21.63 6.74 1.81
C THR A 149 -22.37 5.76 2.72
N ARG A 150 -23.71 5.70 2.65
CA ARG A 150 -24.53 4.70 3.39
C ARG A 150 -24.03 3.27 3.18
N ARG A 151 -23.52 2.96 1.98
CA ARG A 151 -22.89 1.67 1.64
C ARG A 151 -21.59 1.43 2.42
N GLY A 152 -20.80 2.48 2.64
CA GLY A 152 -19.57 2.41 3.44
C GLY A 152 -19.85 2.15 4.92
N VAL A 153 -20.88 2.79 5.48
CA VAL A 153 -21.32 2.53 6.86
C VAL A 153 -21.88 1.11 7.01
N ALA A 154 -22.72 0.67 6.06
CA ALA A 154 -23.20 -0.71 6.04
C ALA A 154 -22.06 -1.73 5.92
N GLY A 155 -21.07 -1.46 5.06
CA GLY A 155 -19.86 -2.28 4.93
C GLY A 155 -19.04 -2.36 6.21
N LEU A 156 -18.96 -1.25 6.97
CA LEU A 156 -18.31 -1.24 8.28
C LEU A 156 -19.04 -2.14 9.28
N GLY A 157 -20.37 -2.04 9.36
CA GLY A 157 -21.18 -2.90 10.22
C GLY A 157 -21.07 -4.38 9.88
N ILE A 158 -21.14 -4.72 8.58
CA ILE A 158 -20.96 -6.10 8.09
C ILE A 158 -19.55 -6.61 8.43
N GLY A 159 -18.52 -5.80 8.15
CA GLY A 159 -17.15 -6.17 8.45
C GLY A 159 -16.91 -6.42 9.94
N PHE A 160 -17.47 -5.57 10.80
CA PHE A 160 -17.41 -5.73 12.26
C PHE A 160 -18.12 -7.02 12.72
N ALA A 161 -19.29 -7.32 12.18
CA ALA A 161 -19.97 -8.58 12.43
C ALA A 161 -19.10 -9.79 12.02
N GLY A 162 -18.41 -9.70 10.88
CA GLY A 162 -17.44 -10.71 10.45
C GLY A 162 -16.32 -10.93 11.47
N VAL A 163 -15.74 -9.85 12.01
CA VAL A 163 -14.72 -9.94 13.07
C VAL A 163 -15.26 -10.62 14.33
N LEU A 164 -16.49 -10.30 14.75
CA LEU A 164 -17.12 -10.94 15.91
C LEU A 164 -17.38 -12.44 15.68
N ILE A 165 -17.73 -12.85 14.46
CA ILE A 165 -17.89 -14.26 14.09
C ILE A 165 -16.53 -14.98 14.18
N VAL A 166 -15.48 -14.39 13.62
CA VAL A 166 -14.12 -14.95 13.67
C VAL A 166 -13.65 -15.12 15.12
N LEU A 167 -13.88 -14.11 15.97
CA LEU A 167 -13.59 -14.16 17.41
C LEU A 167 -14.43 -15.20 18.17
N GLY A 168 -15.50 -15.72 17.56
CA GLY A 168 -16.44 -16.59 18.23
C GLY A 168 -17.10 -15.89 19.43
N ALA A 169 -17.38 -14.58 19.32
CA ALA A 169 -17.85 -13.73 20.42
C ALA A 169 -19.06 -14.30 21.18
N TRP A 170 -19.87 -15.12 20.51
CA TRP A 170 -20.98 -15.86 21.12
C TRP A 170 -20.57 -16.79 22.27
N ARG A 171 -19.34 -17.32 22.27
CA ARG A 171 -18.80 -18.15 23.36
C ARG A 171 -18.62 -17.38 24.67
N SER A 172 -18.44 -16.06 24.58
CA SER A 172 -18.43 -15.20 25.76
C SER A 172 -19.84 -15.07 26.35
N LEU A 173 -20.88 -15.10 25.52
CA LEU A 173 -22.29 -15.03 25.95
C LEU A 173 -22.74 -16.35 26.61
N THR A 174 -22.10 -17.47 26.28
CA THR A 174 -22.33 -18.78 26.91
C THR A 174 -21.48 -19.02 28.16
N GLY A 175 -20.76 -18.00 28.67
CA GLY A 175 -19.96 -18.10 29.88
C GLY A 175 -18.64 -18.87 29.73
N GLN A 176 -18.25 -19.24 28.51
CA GLN A 176 -17.01 -19.99 28.24
C GLN A 176 -15.77 -19.10 28.15
N GLY A 177 -15.92 -17.78 28.35
CA GLY A 177 -14.86 -16.78 28.20
C GLY A 177 -14.43 -16.56 26.75
N ILE A 178 -13.76 -15.44 26.48
CA ILE A 178 -13.01 -15.26 25.24
C ILE A 178 -11.67 -15.95 25.48
N GLY A 179 -11.41 -17.07 24.80
CA GLY A 179 -10.24 -17.93 25.07
C GLY A 179 -8.87 -17.23 24.95
N HIS A 180 -7.79 -17.94 25.28
CA HIS A 180 -6.39 -17.45 25.23
C HIS A 180 -5.97 -16.76 23.91
N ASP A 181 -6.70 -17.00 22.82
CA ASP A 181 -6.49 -16.41 21.49
C ASP A 181 -6.93 -14.92 21.39
N ALA A 182 -7.62 -14.39 22.41
CA ALA A 182 -8.13 -13.02 22.43
C ALA A 182 -7.01 -11.98 22.29
N THR A 183 -5.92 -12.16 23.07
CA THR A 183 -4.79 -11.23 23.07
C THR A 183 -4.13 -11.16 21.70
N GLY A 184 -3.82 -12.30 21.07
CA GLY A 184 -3.24 -12.31 19.74
C GLY A 184 -4.17 -11.72 18.68
N THR A 185 -5.47 -11.96 18.78
CA THR A 185 -6.44 -11.34 17.86
C THR A 185 -6.47 -9.82 18.03
N VAL A 186 -6.46 -9.32 19.26
CA VAL A 186 -6.37 -7.88 19.54
C VAL A 186 -5.08 -7.30 18.96
N LEU A 187 -3.93 -7.95 19.16
CA LEU A 187 -2.66 -7.52 18.57
C LEU A 187 -2.73 -7.44 17.03
N ALA A 188 -3.31 -8.45 16.37
CA ALA A 188 -3.50 -8.48 14.93
C ALA A 188 -4.47 -7.40 14.41
N LEU A 189 -5.53 -7.09 15.17
CA LEU A 189 -6.46 -6.00 14.85
C LEU A 189 -5.81 -4.62 15.04
N VAL A 190 -5.02 -4.43 16.10
CA VAL A 190 -4.24 -3.20 16.32
C VAL A 190 -3.19 -3.03 15.21
N ALA A 191 -2.53 -4.10 14.77
CA ALA A 191 -1.64 -4.09 13.61
C ALA A 191 -2.38 -3.59 12.36
N SER A 192 -3.57 -4.13 12.12
CA SER A 192 -4.42 -3.76 10.98
C SER A 192 -4.91 -2.30 11.03
N ALA A 193 -5.20 -1.79 12.23
CA ALA A 193 -5.56 -0.40 12.47
C ALA A 193 -4.36 0.54 12.26
N SER A 194 -3.16 0.13 12.67
CA SER A 194 -1.94 0.92 12.47
C SER A 194 -1.65 1.18 10.99
N TYR A 195 -1.94 0.21 10.10
CA TYR A 195 -1.85 0.43 8.66
C TYR A 195 -2.80 1.53 8.18
N ALA A 196 -4.04 1.54 8.65
CA ALA A 196 -5.02 2.56 8.26
C ALA A 196 -4.56 3.97 8.68
N VAL A 197 -4.06 4.11 9.91
CA VAL A 197 -3.50 5.37 10.43
C VAL A 197 -2.25 5.76 9.64
N GLY A 198 -1.33 4.82 9.40
CA GLY A 198 -0.10 5.06 8.67
C GLY A 198 -0.34 5.53 7.23
N TRP A 199 -1.27 4.90 6.50
CA TRP A 199 -1.61 5.31 5.13
C TRP A 199 -2.31 6.66 5.09
N ALA A 200 -3.19 6.96 6.05
CA ALA A 200 -3.78 8.29 6.19
C ALA A 200 -2.72 9.36 6.48
N TYR A 201 -1.75 9.05 7.34
CA TYR A 201 -0.61 9.91 7.63
C TYR A 201 0.23 10.18 6.38
N VAL A 202 0.69 9.13 5.68
CA VAL A 202 1.50 9.23 4.45
C VAL A 202 0.77 10.06 3.39
N ARG A 203 -0.54 9.86 3.20
CA ARG A 203 -1.34 10.64 2.26
C ARG A 203 -1.37 12.13 2.58
N ARG A 204 -1.34 12.51 3.86
CA ARG A 204 -1.35 13.91 4.31
C ARG A 204 0.02 14.56 4.28
N THR A 205 1.10 13.81 4.57
CA THR A 205 2.43 14.38 4.80
C THR A 205 3.41 14.16 3.66
N LEU A 206 3.32 13.03 2.94
CA LEU A 206 4.32 12.59 1.96
C LEU A 206 3.81 12.55 0.51
N ALA A 207 2.50 12.71 0.27
CA ALA A 207 1.93 12.62 -1.08
C ALA A 207 2.47 13.66 -2.07
N ASN A 208 2.91 14.83 -1.59
CA ASN A 208 3.36 15.95 -2.43
C ASN A 208 4.88 16.11 -2.48
N THR A 209 5.66 15.16 -1.94
CA THR A 209 7.12 15.29 -1.83
C THR A 209 7.86 15.06 -3.15
N GLY A 210 7.17 14.58 -4.20
CA GLY A 210 7.70 14.47 -5.57
C GLY A 210 8.86 13.48 -5.76
N GLY A 211 9.19 12.68 -4.73
CA GLY A 211 10.27 11.71 -4.77
C GLY A 211 9.87 10.39 -5.44
N SER A 212 10.87 9.62 -5.88
CA SER A 212 10.64 8.27 -6.39
C SER A 212 10.02 7.37 -5.31
N ASN A 213 8.99 6.59 -5.68
CA ASN A 213 8.37 5.61 -4.79
C ASN A 213 9.38 4.57 -4.27
N LEU A 214 10.34 4.17 -5.11
CA LEU A 214 11.40 3.26 -4.70
C LEU A 214 12.28 3.90 -3.62
N ALA A 215 12.72 5.14 -3.84
CA ALA A 215 13.54 5.86 -2.88
C ALA A 215 12.81 6.11 -1.56
N MET A 216 11.54 6.55 -1.59
CA MET A 216 10.74 6.75 -0.38
C MET A 216 10.63 5.46 0.44
N SER A 217 10.34 4.34 -0.21
CA SER A 217 10.12 3.09 0.50
C SER A 217 11.40 2.40 0.91
N ALA A 218 12.49 2.50 0.14
CA ALA A 218 13.82 2.09 0.59
C ALA A 218 14.24 2.85 1.85
N SER A 219 14.04 4.18 1.89
CA SER A 219 14.25 5.00 3.10
C SER A 219 13.34 4.59 4.26
N GLN A 220 12.06 4.34 4.00
CA GLN A 220 11.11 3.90 5.02
C GLN A 220 11.51 2.54 5.61
N LEU A 221 11.92 1.58 4.79
CA LEU A 221 12.41 0.28 5.24
C LEU A 221 13.71 0.44 6.04
N LEU A 222 14.66 1.24 5.55
CA LEU A 222 15.91 1.52 6.27
C LEU A 222 15.66 2.09 7.67
N LEU A 223 14.76 3.08 7.79
CA LEU A 223 14.38 3.66 9.08
C LEU A 223 13.69 2.65 9.98
N GLY A 224 12.78 1.83 9.44
CA GLY A 224 12.13 0.77 10.22
C GLY A 224 13.11 -0.30 10.70
N THR A 225 14.09 -0.67 9.87
CA THR A 225 15.19 -1.56 10.23
C THR A 225 16.04 -0.95 11.34
N ALA A 226 16.37 0.35 11.26
CA ALA A 226 17.11 1.05 12.30
C ALA A 226 16.32 1.11 13.63
N GLN A 227 15.02 1.41 13.58
CA GLN A 227 14.14 1.39 14.75
C GLN A 227 14.15 0.02 15.43
N LEU A 228 13.98 -1.05 14.66
CA LEU A 228 13.98 -2.42 15.19
C LEU A 228 15.35 -2.88 15.65
N ALA A 229 16.44 -2.44 15.01
CA ALA A 229 17.80 -2.75 15.43
C ALA A 229 18.11 -2.17 16.82
N VAL A 230 17.51 -1.01 17.15
CA VAL A 230 17.60 -0.41 18.49
C VAL A 230 16.68 -1.12 19.47
N VAL A 231 15.42 -1.39 19.09
CA VAL A 231 14.41 -1.94 20.01
C VAL A 231 14.65 -3.43 20.33
N THR A 232 15.01 -4.25 19.35
CA THR A 232 15.15 -5.71 19.51
C THR A 232 16.08 -6.11 20.66
N PRO A 233 17.33 -5.60 20.76
CA PRO A 233 18.24 -5.99 21.84
C PRO A 233 17.78 -5.53 23.24
N LEU A 234 16.88 -4.55 23.35
CA LEU A 234 16.34 -4.09 24.63
C LEU A 234 15.31 -5.07 25.23
N PHE A 235 14.67 -5.88 24.39
CA PHE A 235 13.59 -6.79 24.80
C PHE A 235 13.88 -8.26 24.48
N THR A 236 14.97 -8.56 23.76
CA THR A 236 15.30 -9.92 23.36
C THR A 236 16.80 -10.10 23.28
N SER A 237 17.31 -11.15 23.92
CA SER A 237 18.71 -11.58 23.79
C SER A 237 19.05 -12.00 22.36
N PHE A 238 20.34 -12.00 22.03
CA PHE A 238 20.79 -12.49 20.72
C PHE A 238 20.44 -13.98 20.54
N PRO A 239 20.05 -14.44 19.33
CA PRO A 239 19.80 -15.86 19.09
C PRO A 239 21.03 -16.70 19.44
N THR A 240 20.85 -17.76 20.23
CA THR A 240 21.92 -18.70 20.58
C THR A 240 22.17 -19.74 19.47
N ALA A 241 21.22 -19.90 18.56
CA ALA A 241 21.30 -20.78 17.41
C ALA A 241 20.61 -20.16 16.19
N PHE A 242 20.97 -20.65 15.00
CA PHE A 242 20.38 -20.23 13.73
C PHE A 242 19.76 -21.43 13.01
N PRO A 243 18.57 -21.89 13.43
CA PRO A 243 17.92 -23.03 12.79
C PRO A 243 17.57 -22.68 11.33
N VAL A 244 18.01 -23.53 10.40
CA VAL A 244 17.93 -23.25 8.95
C VAL A 244 16.50 -23.05 8.47
N GLY A 245 15.54 -23.86 8.93
CA GLY A 245 14.12 -23.74 8.53
C GLY A 245 13.53 -22.35 8.85
N PRO A 246 13.48 -21.94 10.13
CA PRO A 246 13.04 -20.60 10.52
C PRO A 246 13.86 -19.48 9.86
N LEU A 247 15.18 -19.65 9.69
CA LEU A 247 16.03 -18.66 9.03
C LEU A 247 15.62 -18.44 7.57
N LEU A 248 15.40 -19.53 6.82
CA LEU A 248 14.92 -19.47 5.44
C LEU A 248 13.52 -18.87 5.35
N ALA A 249 12.64 -19.15 6.33
CA ALA A 249 11.32 -18.54 6.38
C ALA A 249 11.39 -17.02 6.58
N VAL A 250 12.23 -16.55 7.52
CA VAL A 250 12.47 -15.11 7.76
C VAL A 250 13.14 -14.45 6.56
N ALA A 251 14.10 -15.13 5.92
CA ALA A 251 14.74 -14.64 4.71
C ALA A 251 13.75 -14.52 3.56
N ALA A 252 12.92 -15.54 3.31
CA ALA A 252 11.86 -15.49 2.30
C ALA A 252 10.84 -14.39 2.61
N LEU A 253 10.45 -14.22 3.87
CA LEU A 253 9.52 -13.17 4.32
C LEU A 253 10.08 -11.76 4.06
N GLY A 254 11.37 -11.55 4.26
CA GLY A 254 12.01 -10.27 3.98
C GLY A 254 12.28 -10.04 2.50
N VAL A 255 12.96 -10.98 1.84
CA VAL A 255 13.34 -10.89 0.42
C VAL A 255 12.10 -10.85 -0.48
N LEU A 256 11.22 -11.85 -0.36
CA LEU A 256 10.03 -11.97 -1.20
C LEU A 256 8.90 -11.09 -0.66
N GLY A 257 8.54 -11.28 0.62
CA GLY A 257 7.38 -10.65 1.26
C GLY A 257 7.47 -9.13 1.42
N THR A 258 8.69 -8.58 1.41
CA THR A 258 8.91 -7.15 1.61
C THR A 258 9.66 -6.54 0.41
N GLY A 259 10.89 -6.99 0.13
CA GLY A 259 11.71 -6.43 -0.93
C GLY A 259 11.09 -6.53 -2.33
N VAL A 260 10.91 -7.76 -2.82
CA VAL A 260 10.34 -8.03 -4.15
C VAL A 260 8.87 -7.62 -4.21
N ALA A 261 8.09 -7.91 -3.17
CA ALA A 261 6.69 -7.53 -3.11
C ALA A 261 6.47 -6.03 -3.31
N PHE A 262 7.31 -5.18 -2.70
CA PHE A 262 7.20 -3.73 -2.86
C PHE A 262 7.45 -3.32 -4.32
N LEU A 263 8.48 -3.90 -4.97
CA LEU A 263 8.76 -3.65 -6.39
C LEU A 263 7.59 -4.06 -7.30
N LEU A 264 7.00 -5.23 -7.04
CA LEU A 264 5.82 -5.71 -7.77
C LEU A 264 4.62 -4.78 -7.55
N GLN A 265 4.38 -4.37 -6.30
CA GLN A 265 3.30 -3.45 -5.95
C GLN A 265 3.45 -2.11 -6.68
N TYR A 266 4.65 -1.53 -6.76
CA TYR A 266 4.85 -0.28 -7.53
C TYR A 266 4.56 -0.45 -9.02
N GLY A 267 5.07 -1.52 -9.62
CA GLY A 267 4.81 -1.83 -11.03
C GLY A 267 3.32 -1.99 -11.30
N LEU A 268 2.62 -2.71 -10.43
CA LEU A 268 1.18 -2.94 -10.52
C LEU A 268 0.38 -1.64 -10.35
N VAL A 269 0.73 -0.81 -9.37
CA VAL A 269 0.09 0.50 -9.16
C VAL A 269 0.30 1.42 -10.37
N ALA A 270 1.50 1.41 -10.97
CA ALA A 270 1.79 2.21 -12.17
C ALA A 270 1.01 1.73 -13.40
N GLU A 271 0.79 0.41 -13.53
CA GLU A 271 0.19 -0.20 -14.72
C GLU A 271 -1.35 -0.23 -14.68
N ILE A 272 -1.95 -0.65 -13.56
CA ILE A 272 -3.40 -0.84 -13.43
C ILE A 272 -4.07 0.12 -12.44
N GLY A 273 -3.28 1.02 -11.83
CA GLY A 273 -3.73 2.02 -10.87
C GLY A 273 -3.88 1.48 -9.43
N PRO A 274 -3.82 2.37 -8.43
CA PRO A 274 -3.83 1.98 -7.01
C PRO A 274 -5.11 1.24 -6.60
N THR A 275 -6.27 1.59 -7.17
CA THR A 275 -7.55 0.96 -6.81
C THR A 275 -7.64 -0.51 -7.20
N ARG A 276 -7.02 -0.92 -8.32
CA ARG A 276 -6.99 -2.34 -8.71
C ARG A 276 -5.87 -3.07 -7.99
N ALA A 277 -4.71 -2.43 -7.80
CA ALA A 277 -3.60 -3.01 -7.07
C ALA A 277 -3.95 -3.33 -5.60
N THR A 278 -4.80 -2.54 -4.95
CA THR A 278 -5.26 -2.86 -3.59
C THR A 278 -6.18 -4.07 -3.52
N LEU A 279 -6.69 -4.60 -4.65
CA LEU A 279 -7.51 -5.82 -4.63
C LEU A 279 -6.73 -7.04 -4.13
N VAL A 280 -5.39 -7.01 -4.22
CA VAL A 280 -4.51 -8.06 -3.69
C VAL A 280 -4.82 -8.36 -2.23
N THR A 281 -5.16 -7.36 -1.42
CA THR A 281 -5.41 -7.55 0.02
C THR A 281 -6.63 -8.42 0.32
N TYR A 282 -7.59 -8.53 -0.60
CA TYR A 282 -8.73 -9.43 -0.45
C TYR A 282 -8.38 -10.90 -0.71
N PHE A 283 -7.30 -11.17 -1.44
CA PHE A 283 -6.83 -12.54 -1.70
C PHE A 283 -5.91 -13.05 -0.60
N ILE A 284 -5.26 -12.16 0.16
CA ILE A 284 -4.38 -12.52 1.28
C ILE A 284 -5.03 -13.52 2.24
N PRO A 285 -6.21 -13.28 2.84
CA PRO A 285 -6.79 -14.23 3.80
C PRO A 285 -7.14 -15.57 3.18
N VAL A 286 -7.55 -15.61 1.90
CA VAL A 286 -7.85 -16.87 1.20
C VAL A 286 -6.59 -17.72 1.07
N ILE A 287 -5.48 -17.08 0.64
CA ILE A 287 -4.20 -17.76 0.45
C ILE A 287 -3.58 -18.13 1.81
N ALA A 288 -3.64 -17.24 2.80
CA ALA A 288 -3.18 -17.52 4.17
C ALA A 288 -3.93 -18.70 4.78
N THR A 289 -5.25 -18.78 4.57
CA THR A 289 -6.07 -19.91 5.00
C THR A 289 -5.66 -21.21 4.31
N ALA A 290 -5.54 -21.19 2.98
CA ALA A 290 -5.16 -22.37 2.21
C ALA A 290 -3.76 -22.87 2.61
N ALA A 291 -2.80 -21.94 2.78
CA ALA A 291 -1.45 -22.25 3.21
C ALA A 291 -1.40 -22.79 4.64
N GLY A 292 -2.09 -22.15 5.59
CA GLY A 292 -2.16 -22.57 6.98
C GLY A 292 -2.75 -23.97 7.15
N VAL A 293 -3.84 -24.27 6.44
CA VAL A 293 -4.47 -25.60 6.49
C VAL A 293 -3.61 -26.66 5.81
N ALA A 294 -3.12 -26.39 4.60
CA ALA A 294 -2.43 -27.39 3.80
C ALA A 294 -1.00 -27.69 4.29
N LEU A 295 -0.29 -26.69 4.82
CA LEU A 295 1.14 -26.80 5.14
C LEU A 295 1.43 -26.78 6.64
N LEU A 296 0.60 -26.10 7.45
CA LEU A 296 0.77 -26.06 8.91
C LEU A 296 -0.21 -26.99 9.64
N GLY A 297 -1.13 -27.64 8.92
CA GLY A 297 -2.14 -28.51 9.53
C GLY A 297 -3.14 -27.78 10.42
N GLU A 298 -3.34 -26.47 10.19
CA GLU A 298 -4.26 -25.66 11.00
C GLU A 298 -5.70 -26.15 10.83
N ARG A 299 -6.39 -26.40 11.95
CA ARG A 299 -7.80 -26.83 11.93
C ARG A 299 -8.71 -25.63 11.73
N LEU A 300 -9.57 -25.70 10.72
CA LEU A 300 -10.62 -24.70 10.49
C LEU A 300 -11.85 -25.03 11.33
N THR A 301 -12.12 -24.16 12.30
CA THR A 301 -13.45 -24.10 12.91
C THR A 301 -14.40 -23.37 11.96
N TRP A 302 -15.68 -23.75 11.95
CA TRP A 302 -16.68 -23.22 11.00
C TRP A 302 -16.81 -21.69 11.00
N ASN A 303 -16.54 -21.05 12.14
CA ASN A 303 -16.66 -19.61 12.31
C ASN A 303 -15.55 -18.83 11.60
N THR A 304 -14.36 -19.41 11.42
CA THR A 304 -13.23 -18.76 10.73
C THR A 304 -13.50 -18.49 9.24
N PRO A 305 -13.88 -19.48 8.40
CA PRO A 305 -14.17 -19.22 6.98
C PRO A 305 -15.44 -18.37 6.80
N VAL A 306 -16.49 -18.59 7.60
CA VAL A 306 -17.72 -17.79 7.53
C VAL A 306 -17.41 -16.33 7.89
N GLY A 307 -16.74 -16.11 9.01
CA GLY A 307 -16.34 -14.77 9.44
C GLY A 307 -15.42 -14.08 8.44
N ALA A 308 -14.45 -14.79 7.84
CA ALA A 308 -13.59 -14.27 6.78
C ALA A 308 -14.39 -13.78 5.56
N LEU A 309 -15.36 -14.56 5.09
CA LEU A 309 -16.24 -14.16 3.97
C LEU A 309 -17.03 -12.89 4.31
N VAL A 310 -17.55 -12.79 5.54
CA VAL A 310 -18.29 -11.61 6.01
C VAL A 310 -17.37 -10.39 6.13
N VAL A 311 -16.15 -10.54 6.66
CA VAL A 311 -15.14 -9.47 6.72
C VAL A 311 -14.79 -8.97 5.31
N LEU A 312 -14.54 -9.89 4.38
CA LEU A 312 -14.21 -9.56 2.99
C LEU A 312 -15.36 -8.82 2.29
N ALA A 313 -16.60 -9.27 2.49
CA ALA A 313 -17.79 -8.61 1.96
C ALA A 313 -17.94 -7.20 2.54
N GLY A 314 -17.79 -7.04 3.85
CA GLY A 314 -17.82 -5.73 4.51
C GLY A 314 -16.73 -4.79 4.00
N ALA A 315 -15.48 -5.26 3.92
CA ALA A 315 -14.35 -4.51 3.41
C ALA A 315 -14.52 -4.15 1.91
N ALA A 316 -15.16 -5.00 1.10
CA ALA A 316 -15.45 -4.69 -0.30
C ALA A 316 -16.50 -3.56 -0.42
N LEU A 317 -17.51 -3.58 0.45
CA LEU A 317 -18.55 -2.55 0.50
C LEU A 317 -18.01 -1.19 0.95
N THR A 318 -17.06 -1.15 1.90
CA THR A 318 -16.42 0.11 2.33
C THR A 318 -15.66 0.79 1.18
N GLN A 319 -14.99 0.01 0.34
CA GLN A 319 -14.25 0.51 -0.82
C GLN A 319 -15.16 0.89 -2.01
N GLY A 320 -16.30 0.20 -2.17
CA GLY A 320 -17.26 0.46 -3.25
C GLY A 320 -17.92 1.85 -3.22
N GLY A 321 -18.04 2.45 -2.03
CA GLY A 321 -18.59 3.80 -1.84
C GLY A 321 -17.68 4.93 -2.33
N ALA A 322 -16.38 4.84 -2.04
CA ALA A 322 -15.37 5.83 -2.42
C ALA A 322 -15.26 6.01 -3.95
N ARG A 323 -15.51 4.94 -4.72
CA ARG A 323 -15.53 4.96 -6.20
C ARG A 323 -16.59 5.89 -6.80
N ARG A 324 -17.72 6.11 -6.12
CA ARG A 324 -18.78 7.02 -6.59
C ARG A 324 -18.56 8.47 -6.19
N ALA A 325 -18.01 8.72 -5.00
CA ALA A 325 -17.73 10.08 -4.52
C ALA A 325 -16.65 10.79 -5.38
N GLY A 326 -15.55 10.10 -5.69
CA GLY A 326 -14.49 10.66 -6.56
C GLY A 326 -14.92 10.92 -8.02
N ARG A 327 -15.95 10.23 -8.51
CA ARG A 327 -16.56 10.51 -9.82
C ARG A 327 -17.44 11.77 -9.79
N ARG A 328 -18.12 12.03 -8.67
CA ARG A 328 -18.97 13.22 -8.49
C ARG A 328 -18.16 14.51 -8.32
N ALA A 329 -16.99 14.45 -7.68
CA ALA A 329 -16.10 15.59 -7.55
C ALA A 329 -15.49 16.04 -8.90
N ARG A 330 -15.34 15.12 -9.88
CA ARG A 330 -14.86 15.43 -11.23
C ARG A 330 -15.92 16.00 -12.17
N THR A 331 -17.19 15.99 -11.79
CA THR A 331 -18.31 16.49 -12.60
C THR A 331 -18.71 17.93 -12.27
N TRP A 332 -17.93 18.67 -11.47
CA TRP A 332 -18.13 20.12 -11.40
C TRP A 332 -17.73 20.72 -12.76
N PRO A 333 -18.59 21.52 -13.43
CA PRO A 333 -18.21 22.17 -14.67
C PRO A 333 -16.98 23.03 -14.38
N ALA A 334 -15.87 22.77 -15.07
CA ALA A 334 -14.73 23.65 -15.06
C ALA A 334 -15.23 25.07 -15.35
N LEU A 335 -15.19 25.95 -14.34
CA LEU A 335 -15.43 27.36 -14.54
C LEU A 335 -14.45 27.80 -15.62
N ARG A 336 -15.00 28.14 -16.79
CA ARG A 336 -14.24 28.65 -17.93
C ARG A 336 -13.34 29.78 -17.42
N PRO A 337 -12.03 29.77 -17.72
CA PRO A 337 -11.20 30.92 -17.38
C PRO A 337 -11.83 32.14 -18.08
N ALA A 338 -12.22 33.14 -17.28
CA ALA A 338 -12.74 34.38 -17.79
C ALA A 338 -11.75 34.94 -18.81
N ARG A 339 -12.22 35.19 -20.04
CA ARG A 339 -11.43 35.86 -21.08
C ARG A 339 -10.89 37.14 -20.46
N ARG A 340 -9.57 37.22 -20.28
CA ARG A 340 -8.89 38.47 -19.94
C ARG A 340 -9.21 39.47 -21.05
N ALA A 341 -9.89 40.55 -20.70
CA ALA A 341 -10.02 41.70 -21.58
C ALA A 341 -8.60 42.24 -21.88
N PRO A 342 -8.30 42.64 -23.13
CA PRO A 342 -7.01 43.23 -23.45
C PRO A 342 -6.84 44.53 -22.66
N LEU A 343 -5.77 44.60 -21.87
CA LEU A 343 -5.26 45.81 -21.24
C LEU A 343 -4.98 46.85 -22.34
N ARG A 344 -5.81 47.89 -22.43
CA ARG A 344 -5.47 49.10 -23.19
C ARG A 344 -4.36 49.81 -22.44
N LEU A 345 -3.18 49.88 -23.04
CA LEU A 345 -2.10 50.76 -22.59
C LEU A 345 -2.53 52.22 -22.87
N PRO A 346 -2.47 53.14 -21.88
CA PRO A 346 -2.63 54.56 -22.14
C PRO A 346 -1.48 55.06 -23.01
N GLY A 347 -1.81 55.71 -24.12
CA GLY A 347 -0.86 56.27 -25.06
C GLY A 347 0.05 57.32 -24.43
N SER A 348 1.31 57.25 -24.83
CA SER A 348 2.33 58.29 -24.71
C SER A 348 1.82 59.62 -25.27
N GLY A 349 1.96 60.68 -24.48
CA GLY A 349 1.65 62.05 -24.88
C GLY A 349 2.57 62.59 -25.99
N PRO A 350 2.20 63.73 -26.61
CA PRO A 350 3.01 64.35 -27.65
C PRO A 350 4.20 65.12 -27.03
N GLN A 351 5.34 65.07 -27.71
CA GLN A 351 6.53 65.90 -27.52
C GLN A 351 6.77 66.69 -28.83
N PRO A 352 7.49 67.81 -28.78
CA PRO A 352 7.03 69.15 -29.17
C PRO A 352 6.94 69.46 -30.67
#